data_AF-A0AAD7DB70-F1
#
_entry.id   AF-A0AAD7DB70-F1
#
_cell.length_a   1.000
_cell.length_b   1.000
_cell.length_c   1.000
_cell.angle_alpha   90.00
_cell.angle_beta   90.00
_cell.angle_gamma   90.00
#
_symmetry.space_group_name_H-M   'P 1'
#
loop_
_entity.id
_entity.type
_entity.pdbx_description
1 polymer ?
#
loop_
_entity_poly.entity_id
_entity_poly.type
_entity_poly.pdbx_seq_one_letter_code
_entity_poly.pdbx_strand_id
1 'polypeptide(L)'
;MSDTHLLSATFLALLSCIGSNIAQYVVLSLLVSCCGVLLARPLLPSARMKRLEELVAETTDLLQRAIEERVLSNRGFILQIQLRLSRANLNKSSLRAELLKFESHCMQEYLYILGVLSHDIDRCRREVKEVQIAILAEMERECQLMYSDEIIILSSGFCVSGGTYTLQNLKLGRIREGK
;
A
#
# COMPACT_ATOMS: atom_id res chain seq x y z
N MET A 1 -3.45 -26.46 10.25
CA MET A 1 -3.46 -26.93 8.85
C MET A 1 -4.31 -28.20 8.67
N SER A 2 -5.27 -28.50 9.54
CA SER A 2 -6.04 -29.77 9.49
C SER A 2 -7.47 -29.61 8.98
N ASP A 3 -8.02 -28.40 8.97
CA ASP A 3 -9.46 -28.18 8.74
C ASP A 3 -9.85 -28.20 7.24
N THR A 4 -8.91 -27.91 6.34
CA THR A 4 -9.14 -27.93 4.89
C THR A 4 -9.31 -29.35 4.34
N HIS A 5 -8.62 -30.33 4.94
CA HIS A 5 -8.69 -31.73 4.50
C HIS A 5 -10.01 -32.39 4.89
N LEU A 6 -10.53 -32.08 6.09
CA LEU A 6 -11.81 -32.62 6.58
C LEU A 6 -13.00 -32.10 5.75
N LEU A 7 -12.93 -30.84 5.33
CA LEU A 7 -13.96 -30.19 4.51
C LEU A 7 -13.99 -30.78 3.08
N SER A 8 -12.82 -31.09 2.50
CA SER A 8 -12.75 -31.73 1.18
C SER A 8 -13.29 -33.17 1.17
N ALA A 9 -13.04 -33.94 2.24
CA ALA A 9 -13.47 -35.33 2.34
C ALA A 9 -14.98 -35.46 2.56
N THR A 10 -15.57 -34.60 3.39
CA THR A 10 -17.02 -34.57 3.63
C THR A 10 -17.80 -34.11 2.39
N PHE A 11 -17.24 -33.19 1.61
CA PHE A 11 -17.82 -32.73 0.35
C PHE A 11 -17.86 -33.82 -0.73
N LEU A 12 -16.78 -34.59 -0.87
CA LEU A 12 -16.70 -35.73 -1.80
C LEU A 12 -17.67 -36.85 -1.40
N ALA A 13 -17.83 -37.11 -0.09
CA ALA A 13 -18.79 -38.10 0.40
C ALA A 13 -20.25 -37.70 0.09
N LEU A 14 -20.60 -36.42 0.27
CA LEU A 14 -21.92 -35.88 -0.08
C LEU A 14 -22.22 -35.96 -1.58
N LEU A 15 -21.23 -35.71 -2.44
CA LEU A 15 -21.38 -35.88 -3.90
C LEU A 15 -21.63 -37.34 -4.29
N SER A 16 -21.00 -38.30 -3.58
CA SER A 16 -21.18 -39.73 -3.86
C SER A 16 -22.57 -40.27 -3.47
N CYS A 17 -23.25 -39.66 -2.50
CA CYS A 17 -24.61 -40.04 -2.08
C CYS A 17 -25.72 -39.59 -3.04
N ILE A 18 -25.41 -38.72 -4.01
CA ILE A 18 -26.36 -38.30 -5.04
C ILE A 18 -26.37 -39.38 -6.13
N GLY A 19 -27.21 -40.41 -5.96
CA GLY A 19 -27.29 -41.62 -6.79
C GLY A 19 -27.75 -41.45 -8.25
N SER A 20 -27.68 -40.23 -8.80
CA SER A 20 -28.02 -39.91 -10.19
C SER A 20 -26.82 -39.23 -10.83
N ASN A 21 -26.22 -39.87 -11.84
CA ASN A 21 -25.11 -39.32 -12.62
C ASN A 21 -25.42 -37.88 -13.08
N ILE A 22 -26.67 -37.60 -13.48
CA ILE A 22 -27.12 -36.28 -13.96
C ILE A 22 -27.07 -35.24 -12.84
N ALA A 23 -27.56 -35.57 -11.64
CA ALA A 23 -27.56 -34.65 -10.52
C ALA A 23 -26.14 -34.32 -10.04
N GLN A 24 -25.21 -35.29 -10.10
CA GLN A 24 -23.79 -35.04 -9.83
C GLN A 24 -23.17 -34.06 -10.84
N TYR A 25 -23.43 -34.23 -12.15
CA TYR A 25 -22.93 -33.30 -13.16
C TYR A 25 -23.51 -31.88 -13.01
N VAL A 26 -24.79 -31.76 -12.66
CA VAL A 26 -25.43 -30.44 -12.42
C VAL A 26 -24.82 -29.74 -11.22
N VAL A 27 -24.63 -30.47 -10.10
CA VAL A 27 -24.01 -29.91 -8.88
C VAL A 27 -22.56 -29.52 -9.16
N LEU A 28 -21.79 -30.36 -9.85
CA LEU A 28 -20.40 -30.03 -10.21
C LEU A 28 -20.33 -28.81 -11.14
N SER A 29 -21.20 -28.72 -12.15
CA SER A 29 -21.27 -27.56 -13.06
C SER A 29 -21.66 -26.28 -12.32
N LEU A 30 -22.58 -26.34 -11.37
CA LEU A 30 -22.96 -25.20 -10.53
C LEU A 30 -21.80 -24.76 -9.64
N LEU A 31 -21.05 -25.70 -9.06
CA LEU A 31 -19.88 -25.40 -8.25
C LEU A 31 -18.75 -24.77 -9.06
N VAL A 32 -18.44 -25.34 -10.23
CA VAL A 32 -17.42 -24.78 -11.13
C VAL A 32 -17.82 -23.39 -11.61
N SER A 33 -19.08 -23.19 -11.98
CA SER A 33 -19.60 -21.87 -12.36
C SER A 33 -19.55 -20.87 -11.20
N CYS A 34 -19.96 -21.28 -10.00
CA CYS A 34 -19.90 -20.47 -8.79
C CYS A 34 -18.45 -20.09 -8.43
N CYS A 35 -17.53 -21.06 -8.45
CA CYS A 35 -16.10 -20.83 -8.28
C CYS A 35 -15.55 -19.88 -9.36
N GLY A 36 -15.96 -20.05 -10.62
CA GLY A 36 -15.60 -19.15 -11.71
C GLY A 36 -16.04 -17.72 -11.44
N VAL A 37 -17.28 -17.51 -11.01
CA VAL A 37 -17.82 -16.18 -10.64
C VAL A 37 -17.08 -15.61 -9.42
N LEU A 38 -16.81 -16.43 -8.40
CA LEU A 38 -16.09 -16.00 -7.20
C LEU A 38 -14.63 -15.62 -7.50
N LEU A 39 -13.95 -16.35 -8.39
CA LEU A 39 -12.60 -16.04 -8.85
C LEU A 39 -12.57 -14.86 -9.82
N ALA A 40 -13.65 -14.62 -10.57
CA ALA A 40 -13.80 -13.47 -11.44
C ALA A 40 -14.18 -12.17 -10.69
N ARG A 41 -14.79 -12.27 -9.50
CA ARG A 41 -15.14 -11.11 -8.66
C ARG A 41 -13.98 -10.12 -8.41
N PRO A 42 -12.76 -10.53 -8.02
CA PRO A 42 -11.64 -9.59 -7.86
C PRO A 42 -11.12 -9.01 -9.18
N LEU A 43 -11.46 -9.61 -10.31
CA LEU A 43 -11.14 -9.09 -11.65
C LEU A 43 -12.16 -8.06 -12.12
N LEU A 44 -13.28 -7.88 -11.42
CA LEU A 44 -14.26 -6.85 -11.76
C LEU A 44 -13.63 -5.46 -11.65
N PRO A 45 -13.83 -4.60 -12.67
CA PRO A 45 -13.30 -3.25 -12.67
C PRO A 45 -13.85 -2.42 -11.51
N SER A 46 -15.06 -2.72 -11.03
CA SER A 46 -15.66 -2.07 -9.85
C SER A 46 -14.84 -2.30 -8.59
N ALA A 47 -14.35 -3.52 -8.36
CA ALA A 47 -13.48 -3.83 -7.23
C ALA A 47 -12.10 -3.15 -7.37
N ARG A 48 -11.53 -3.12 -8.57
CA ARG A 48 -10.28 -2.40 -8.85
C ARG A 48 -10.43 -0.89 -8.67
N MET A 49 -11.56 -0.34 -9.10
CA MET A 49 -11.90 1.07 -8.99
C MET A 49 -12.06 1.47 -7.53
N LYS A 50 -12.74 0.66 -6.72
CA LYS A 50 -12.85 0.88 -5.28
C LYS A 50 -11.46 0.92 -4.60
N ARG A 51 -10.58 -0.02 -4.95
CA ARG A 51 -9.19 0.00 -4.44
C ARG A 51 -8.40 1.23 -4.89
N LEU A 52 -8.63 1.72 -6.11
CA LEU A 52 -8.04 2.97 -6.59
C LEU A 52 -8.55 4.17 -5.77
N GLU A 53 -9.84 4.22 -5.47
CA GLU A 53 -10.46 5.26 -4.64
C GLU A 53 -9.88 5.28 -3.22
N GLU A 54 -9.77 4.11 -2.59
CA GLU A 54 -9.12 3.93 -1.28
C GLU A 54 -7.67 4.43 -1.32
N LEU A 55 -6.88 4.01 -2.30
CA LEU A 55 -5.48 4.41 -2.43
C LEU A 55 -5.30 5.93 -2.63
N VAL A 56 -6.17 6.56 -3.43
CA VAL A 56 -6.12 8.02 -3.63
C VAL A 56 -6.46 8.75 -2.33
N ALA A 57 -7.45 8.27 -1.59
CA ALA A 57 -7.83 8.83 -0.29
C ALA A 57 -6.67 8.71 0.72
N GLU A 58 -6.09 7.51 0.85
CA GLU A 58 -4.94 7.24 1.71
C GLU A 58 -3.74 8.13 1.36
N THR A 59 -3.43 8.29 0.07
CA THR A 59 -2.29 9.11 -0.37
C THR A 59 -2.53 10.61 -0.12
N THR A 60 -3.79 11.06 -0.25
CA THR A 60 -4.18 12.43 0.05
C THR A 60 -4.09 12.72 1.55
N ASP A 61 -4.57 11.79 2.39
CA ASP A 61 -4.46 11.88 3.85
C ASP A 61 -3.00 11.85 4.31
N LEU A 62 -2.16 10.99 3.72
CA LEU A 62 -0.73 10.95 3.99
C LEU A 62 -0.05 12.30 3.70
N LEU A 63 -0.34 12.91 2.54
CA LEU A 63 0.19 14.23 2.20
C LEU A 63 -0.28 15.29 3.19
N GLN A 64 -1.57 15.28 3.53
CA GLN A 64 -2.16 16.26 4.44
C GLN A 64 -1.51 16.18 5.82
N ARG A 65 -1.36 14.96 6.37
CA ARG A 65 -0.66 14.73 7.65
C ARG A 65 0.79 15.18 7.60
N ALA A 66 1.52 14.86 6.53
CA ALA A 66 2.92 15.28 6.39
C ALA A 66 3.08 16.81 6.34
N ILE A 67 2.10 17.54 5.80
CA ILE A 67 2.04 19.00 5.81
C ILE A 67 1.69 19.53 7.21
N GLU A 68 0.67 18.96 7.85
CA GLU A 68 0.20 19.36 9.18
C GLU A 68 1.26 19.17 10.27
N GLU A 69 1.96 18.04 10.22
CA GLU A 69 3.08 17.70 11.12
C GLU A 69 4.36 18.47 10.77
N ARG A 70 4.34 19.29 9.69
CA ARG A 70 5.49 20.06 9.18
C ARG A 70 6.70 19.21 8.82
N VAL A 71 6.49 17.93 8.51
CA VAL A 71 7.53 17.00 8.04
C VAL A 71 7.94 17.33 6.61
N LEU A 72 7.00 17.85 5.80
CA LEU A 72 7.29 18.38 4.47
C LEU A 72 7.25 19.91 4.51
N SER A 73 8.41 20.53 4.29
CA SER A 73 8.57 21.99 4.28
C SER A 73 8.70 22.57 2.86
N ASN A 74 9.08 21.74 1.89
CA ASN A 74 9.26 22.17 0.50
C ASN A 74 7.92 22.46 -0.21
N ARG A 75 7.53 23.75 -0.25
CA ARG A 75 6.30 24.22 -0.91
C ARG A 75 6.20 23.87 -2.39
N GLY A 76 7.34 23.87 -3.11
CA GLY A 76 7.36 23.53 -4.54
C GLY A 76 7.00 22.06 -4.77
N PHE A 77 7.58 21.18 -3.95
CA PHE A 77 7.25 19.76 -3.96
C PHE A 77 5.78 19.51 -3.59
N ILE A 78 5.30 20.14 -2.51
CA ILE A 78 3.89 20.02 -2.07
C ILE A 78 2.92 20.38 -3.20
N LEU A 79 3.13 21.53 -3.86
CA LEU A 79 2.27 21.98 -4.94
C LEU A 79 2.31 21.02 -6.15
N GLN A 80 3.50 20.50 -6.49
CA GLN A 80 3.65 19.50 -7.55
C GLN A 80 2.87 18.22 -7.24
N ILE A 81 2.96 17.71 -6.01
CA ILE A 81 2.24 16.51 -5.58
C ILE A 81 0.72 16.76 -5.57
N GLN A 82 0.27 17.91 -5.07
CA GLN A 82 -1.14 18.30 -5.09
C GLN A 82 -1.70 18.34 -6.52
N LEU A 83 -0.95 18.89 -7.49
CA LEU A 83 -1.33 18.88 -8.90
C LEU A 83 -1.43 17.46 -9.46
N ARG A 84 -0.47 16.58 -9.13
CA ARG A 84 -0.51 15.17 -9.56
C ARG A 84 -1.70 14.43 -8.96
N LEU A 85 -2.00 14.61 -7.67
CA LEU A 85 -3.17 14.02 -7.02
C LEU A 85 -4.49 14.57 -7.57
N SER A 86 -4.56 15.86 -7.87
CA SER A 86 -5.71 16.47 -8.53
C SER A 86 -5.97 15.86 -9.91
N ARG A 87 -4.92 15.69 -10.72
CA ARG A 87 -5.00 14.99 -12.01
C ARG A 87 -5.44 13.53 -11.85
N ALA A 88 -4.88 12.80 -10.89
CA ALA A 88 -5.28 11.42 -10.61
C ALA A 88 -6.76 11.34 -10.18
N ASN A 89 -7.25 12.30 -9.40
CA ASN A 89 -8.67 12.40 -9.03
C ASN A 89 -9.57 12.68 -10.24
N LEU A 90 -9.16 13.52 -11.17
CA LEU A 90 -9.90 13.75 -12.42
C LEU A 90 -9.95 12.48 -13.28
N ASN A 91 -8.82 11.80 -13.46
CA ASN A 91 -8.76 10.53 -14.19
C ASN A 91 -9.65 9.48 -13.54
N LYS A 92 -9.58 9.34 -12.21
CA LYS A 92 -10.46 8.48 -11.42
C LYS A 92 -11.94 8.79 -11.68
N SER A 93 -12.35 10.05 -11.60
CA SER A 93 -13.74 10.44 -11.87
C SER A 93 -14.17 10.12 -13.30
N SER A 94 -13.29 10.29 -14.29
CA SER A 94 -13.54 9.90 -15.69
C SER A 94 -13.75 8.39 -15.81
N LEU A 95 -12.86 7.58 -15.23
CA LEU A 95 -12.96 6.12 -15.24
C LEU A 95 -14.22 5.63 -14.54
N ARG A 96 -14.65 6.31 -13.47
CA ARG A 96 -15.93 6.01 -12.79
C ARG A 96 -17.12 6.29 -13.71
N ALA A 97 -17.11 7.42 -14.41
CA ALA A 97 -18.18 7.76 -15.34
C ALA A 97 -18.23 6.78 -16.52
N GLU A 98 -17.09 6.34 -17.03
CA GLU A 98 -17.00 5.28 -18.04
C GLU A 98 -17.56 3.96 -17.52
N LEU A 99 -17.14 3.53 -16.33
CA LEU A 99 -17.64 2.30 -15.70
C LEU A 99 -19.18 2.28 -15.60
N LEU A 100 -19.78 3.41 -15.21
CA LEU A 100 -21.24 3.55 -15.08
C LEU A 100 -21.97 3.49 -16.43
N LYS A 101 -21.36 3.96 -17.52
CA LYS A 101 -21.95 3.85 -18.87
C LYS A 101 -22.09 2.38 -19.28
N PHE A 102 -21.13 1.54 -18.90
CA PHE A 102 -21.06 0.14 -19.33
C PHE A 102 -21.98 -0.82 -18.58
N GLU A 103 -22.61 -0.40 -17.48
CA GLU A 103 -23.66 -1.21 -16.81
C GLU A 103 -24.90 -1.46 -17.70
N SER A 104 -25.03 -0.73 -18.81
CA SER A 104 -26.19 -0.80 -19.73
C SER A 104 -25.97 -1.56 -21.05
N HIS A 105 -24.74 -2.00 -21.34
CA HIS A 105 -24.38 -2.57 -22.66
C HIS A 105 -24.38 -4.12 -22.72
N CYS A 106 -24.41 -4.67 -23.93
CA CYS A 106 -24.44 -6.11 -24.20
C CYS A 106 -23.16 -6.82 -23.72
N MET A 107 -23.29 -8.05 -23.21
CA MET A 107 -22.22 -8.86 -22.58
C MET A 107 -20.94 -9.05 -23.44
N GLN A 108 -21.05 -8.99 -24.77
CA GLN A 108 -19.91 -9.24 -25.66
C GLN A 108 -19.01 -8.00 -25.81
N GLU A 109 -19.59 -6.81 -25.89
CA GLU A 109 -18.86 -5.53 -25.86
C GLU A 109 -18.26 -5.29 -24.47
N TYR A 110 -18.95 -5.75 -23.43
CA TYR A 110 -18.52 -5.66 -22.04
C TYR A 110 -17.11 -6.25 -21.84
N LEU A 111 -16.80 -7.45 -22.37
CA LEU A 111 -15.49 -8.08 -22.17
C LEU A 111 -14.31 -7.34 -22.82
N TYR A 112 -14.51 -6.78 -24.02
CA TYR A 112 -13.46 -6.00 -24.70
C TYR A 112 -13.17 -4.70 -23.95
N ILE A 113 -14.24 -3.99 -23.59
CA ILE A 113 -14.17 -2.72 -22.88
C ILE A 113 -13.61 -2.90 -21.47
N LEU A 114 -13.96 -4.01 -20.80
CA LEU A 114 -13.42 -4.39 -19.50
C LEU A 114 -11.89 -4.50 -19.52
N GLY A 115 -11.31 -5.02 -20.60
CA GLY A 115 -9.86 -5.14 -20.73
C GLY A 115 -9.16 -3.78 -20.75
N VAL A 116 -9.66 -2.86 -21.57
CA VAL A 116 -9.13 -1.49 -21.69
C VAL A 116 -9.32 -0.73 -20.38
N LEU A 117 -10.54 -0.71 -19.85
CA LEU A 117 -10.86 -0.01 -18.60
C LEU A 117 -10.05 -0.54 -17.41
N SER A 118 -9.85 -1.85 -17.33
CA SER A 118 -9.01 -2.45 -16.29
C SER A 118 -7.55 -2.02 -16.41
N HIS A 119 -7.03 -1.94 -17.64
CA HIS A 119 -5.67 -1.43 -17.90
C HIS A 119 -5.53 0.03 -17.47
N ASP A 120 -6.51 0.87 -17.78
CA ASP A 120 -6.49 2.29 -17.42
C ASP A 120 -6.62 2.52 -15.92
N ILE A 121 -7.46 1.73 -15.23
CA ILE A 121 -7.53 1.72 -13.76
C ILE A 121 -6.18 1.32 -13.16
N ASP A 122 -5.54 0.26 -13.68
CA ASP A 122 -4.24 -0.19 -13.18
C ASP A 122 -3.13 0.83 -13.46
N ARG A 123 -3.19 1.54 -14.60
CA ARG A 123 -2.29 2.65 -14.92
C ARG A 123 -2.47 3.79 -13.93
N CYS A 124 -3.69 4.26 -13.71
CA CYS A 124 -3.98 5.31 -12.72
C CYS A 124 -3.51 4.89 -11.32
N ARG A 125 -3.69 3.61 -10.96
CA ARG A 125 -3.20 3.07 -9.68
C ARG A 125 -1.68 3.15 -9.56
N ARG A 126 -0.93 2.82 -10.62
CA ARG A 126 0.54 2.95 -10.62
C ARG A 126 0.96 4.40 -10.43
N GLU A 127 0.32 5.33 -11.12
CA GLU A 127 0.60 6.77 -10.99
C GLU A 127 0.39 7.27 -9.55
N VAL A 128 -0.67 6.82 -8.87
CA VAL A 128 -0.93 7.16 -7.46
C VAL A 128 0.11 6.53 -6.53
N LYS A 129 0.51 5.27 -6.76
CA LYS A 129 1.58 4.62 -5.98
C LYS A 129 2.91 5.34 -6.15
N GLU A 130 3.25 5.78 -7.35
CA GLU A 130 4.46 6.58 -7.59
C GLU A 130 4.44 7.89 -6.81
N VAL A 131 3.27 8.55 -6.73
CA VAL A 131 3.08 9.74 -5.90
C VAL A 131 3.28 9.41 -4.42
N GLN A 132 2.69 8.33 -3.94
CA GLN A 132 2.86 7.87 -2.55
C GLN A 132 4.33 7.61 -2.21
N ILE A 133 5.05 6.90 -3.10
CA ILE A 133 6.50 6.64 -2.94
C ILE A 133 7.28 7.95 -2.93
N ALA A 134 6.96 8.90 -3.82
CA ALA A 134 7.63 10.20 -3.85
C ALA A 134 7.43 10.99 -2.55
N ILE A 135 6.22 10.97 -1.98
CA ILE A 135 5.92 11.61 -0.67
C ILE A 135 6.79 10.99 0.42
N LEU A 136 6.80 9.65 0.53
CA LEU A 136 7.58 8.95 1.55
C LEU A 136 9.08 9.18 1.42
N ALA A 137 9.61 9.17 0.18
CA ALA A 137 11.01 9.44 -0.09
C ALA A 137 11.42 10.86 0.30
N GLU A 138 10.58 11.86 0.02
CA GLU A 138 10.87 13.24 0.41
C GLU A 138 10.76 13.44 1.92
N MET A 139 9.80 12.80 2.59
CA MET A 139 9.72 12.80 4.07
C MET A 139 10.98 12.19 4.70
N GLU A 140 11.46 11.06 4.17
CA GLU A 140 12.70 10.44 4.64
C GLU A 140 13.89 11.39 4.44
N ARG A 141 13.96 12.06 3.29
CA ARG A 141 15.02 13.04 2.97
C ARG A 141 15.00 14.23 3.94
N GLU A 142 13.84 14.82 4.23
CA GLU A 142 13.73 15.93 5.18
C GLU A 142 14.06 15.48 6.62
N CYS A 143 13.67 14.27 7.00
CA CYS A 143 14.01 13.70 8.32
C CYS A 143 15.52 13.49 8.50
N GLN A 144 16.24 13.01 7.48
CA GLN A 144 17.70 12.84 7.53
C GLN A 144 18.44 14.18 7.64
N LEU A 145 17.91 15.24 7.03
CA LEU A 145 18.49 16.58 7.16
C LEU A 145 18.34 17.13 8.58
N MET A 146 17.16 16.97 9.19
CA MET A 146 16.94 17.38 10.59
C MET A 146 17.90 16.66 11.56
N TYR A 147 18.10 15.36 11.38
CA TYR A 147 19.02 14.58 12.22
C TYR A 147 20.48 15.02 12.07
N SER A 148 20.89 15.40 10.85
CA SER A 148 22.24 15.88 10.57
C SER A 148 22.51 17.22 11.27
N ASP A 149 21.52 18.11 11.27
CA ASP A 149 21.64 19.42 11.94
C ASP A 149 21.72 19.28 13.47
N GLU A 150 20.95 18.37 14.09
CA GLU A 150 21.04 18.11 15.53
C GLU A 150 22.41 17.58 15.95
N ILE A 151 23.01 16.68 15.16
CA ILE A 151 24.36 16.16 15.43
C ILE A 151 25.41 17.27 15.32
N ILE A 152 25.29 18.17 14.34
CA ILE A 152 26.20 19.31 14.20
C ILE A 152 26.07 20.25 15.39
N ILE A 153 24.86 20.54 15.86
CA ILE A 153 24.64 21.40 17.04
C ILE A 153 25.24 20.77 18.30
N LEU A 154 25.03 19.47 18.52
CA LEU A 154 25.61 18.75 19.66
C LEU A 154 27.14 18.69 19.60
N SER A 155 27.73 18.55 18.42
CA SER A 155 29.19 18.55 18.24
C SER A 155 29.81 19.95 18.39
N SER A 156 29.10 21.00 17.95
CA SER A 156 29.57 22.40 18.06
C SER A 156 29.45 22.96 19.48
N GLY A 157 28.54 22.42 20.30
CA GLY A 157 28.46 22.70 21.74
C GLY A 157 29.62 22.13 22.56
N PHE A 158 30.45 21.24 21.99
CA PHE A 158 31.57 20.59 22.68
C PHE A 158 32.96 21.16 22.34
N CYS A 159 33.03 22.25 21.56
CA CYS A 159 34.28 22.93 21.25
C CYS A 159 34.50 24.19 22.12
N VAL A 160 35.34 24.01 23.13
CA VAL A 160 36.28 25.01 23.68
C VAL A 160 35.69 26.13 24.56
N SER A 161 35.46 25.80 25.83
CA SER A 161 36.07 26.61 26.89
C SER A 161 37.32 25.87 27.34
N GLY A 162 38.47 26.27 26.80
CA GLY A 162 39.79 25.77 27.14
C GLY A 162 40.15 26.11 28.59
N GLY A 163 39.57 25.37 29.53
CA GLY A 163 40.14 25.18 30.85
C GLY A 163 41.25 24.15 30.73
N THR A 164 42.49 24.59 30.87
CA THR A 164 43.66 23.74 31.06
C THR A 164 43.51 22.91 32.33
N TYR A 165 42.87 21.75 32.25
CA TYR A 165 42.96 20.75 33.29
C TYR A 165 44.19 19.90 33.01
N THR A 166 45.26 20.25 33.70
CA THR A 166 46.46 19.43 33.86
C THR A 166 46.07 18.02 34.27
N LEU A 167 46.34 17.05 33.39
CA LEU A 167 46.39 15.64 33.70
C LEU A 167 47.56 15.37 34.67
N GLN A 168 47.35 15.66 35.95
CA GLN A 168 48.14 15.10 37.03
C GLN A 168 47.22 14.23 37.88
N ASN A 169 47.67 13.01 38.16
CA ASN A 169 47.11 12.05 39.11
C ASN A 169 46.12 11.02 38.53
N LEU A 170 46.64 10.11 37.71
CA LEU A 170 46.29 8.69 37.87
C LEU A 170 47.57 7.94 38.26
N LYS A 171 47.99 8.24 39.49
CA LYS A 171 49.05 7.57 40.23
C LYS A 171 48.38 6.46 41.04
N LEU A 172 48.77 5.22 40.73
CA LEU A 172 48.79 4.03 41.59
C LEU A 172 47.55 3.70 42.44
N GLY A 173 46.92 2.57 42.08
CA GLY A 173 46.10 1.75 42.97
C GLY A 173 46.29 0.27 42.67
N ARG A 174 47.53 -0.22 42.79
CA ARG A 174 47.88 -1.65 42.77
C ARG A 174 47.74 -2.21 44.20
N ILE A 175 46.64 -2.89 44.50
CA ILE A 175 46.43 -3.79 45.67
C ILE A 175 45.49 -4.87 45.13
N ARG A 176 45.88 -6.11 44.78
CA ARG A 176 46.53 -7.21 45.50
C ARG A 176 45.72 -7.67 46.71
N GLU A 177 45.00 -8.79 46.52
CA GLU A 177 44.53 -9.84 47.46
C GLU A 177 43.16 -10.35 46.96
N GLY A 178 42.86 -11.62 46.72
CA GLY A 178 43.52 -12.86 47.12
C GLY A 178 42.56 -13.72 47.95
N LYS A 179 41.65 -14.46 47.30
CA LYS A 179 41.20 -15.84 47.63
C LYS A 179 40.02 -16.25 46.77
#